data_AF-A0A5B8M236-F1
#
_entry.id   AF-A0A5B8M236-F1
#
_cell.length_a   1.000
_cell.length_b   1.000
_cell.length_c   1.000
_cell.angle_alpha   90.00
_cell.angle_beta   90.00
_cell.angle_gamma   90.00
#
_symmetry.space_group_name_H-M   'P 1'
#
loop_
_entity.id
_entity.type
_entity.pdbx_description
1 polymer ?
#
loop_
_entity_poly.entity_id
_entity_poly.type
_entity_poly.pdbx_seq_one_letter_code
_entity_poly.pdbx_strand_id
1 'polypeptide(L)'
;MSQLPELDHTAPCTCESGEMCADIRPGHGLHALQLRLASATPSLWRDALIVGVRDDGWVDAVALDGTAVSLWNHGDLTDSVVAGEPVSLHTAYNVLAAGSRRFNVLAAA
;
A
#
# COMPACT_ATOMS: atom_id res chain seq x y z
N MET A 1 29.06 -13.93 26.82
CA MET A 1 27.71 -13.88 26.21
C MET A 1 27.38 -12.41 26.05
N SER A 2 27.66 -11.83 24.88
CA SER A 2 27.38 -10.41 24.66
C SER A 2 25.90 -10.25 24.32
N GLN A 3 25.19 -9.50 25.14
CA GLN A 3 23.78 -9.16 24.98
C GLN A 3 23.63 -8.24 23.76
N LEU A 4 22.82 -8.65 22.79
CA LEU A 4 22.43 -7.78 21.67
C LEU A 4 21.59 -6.62 22.22
N PRO A 5 21.81 -5.37 21.76
CA PRO A 5 21.02 -4.24 22.21
C PRO A 5 19.55 -4.47 21.85
N GLU A 6 18.66 -4.18 22.80
CA GLU A 6 17.23 -4.23 22.59
C GLU A 6 16.83 -3.09 21.64
N LEU A 7 16.23 -3.46 20.51
CA LEU A 7 15.78 -2.51 19.51
C LEU A 7 14.47 -1.90 20.00
N ASP A 8 14.53 -0.65 20.43
CA ASP A 8 13.34 0.12 20.78
C ASP A 8 12.56 0.46 19.50
N HIS A 9 11.46 -0.27 19.26
CA HIS A 9 10.56 -0.08 18.12
C HIS A 9 9.58 1.08 18.30
N THR A 10 9.69 1.86 19.40
CA THR A 10 8.73 2.91 19.74
C THR A 10 9.19 4.33 19.40
N ALA A 11 10.35 4.50 18.75
CA ALA A 11 10.77 5.81 18.27
C ALA A 11 9.71 6.37 17.29
N PRO A 12 9.01 7.47 17.61
CA PRO A 12 8.10 8.10 16.66
C PRO A 12 8.95 8.67 15.53
N CYS A 13 8.90 8.05 14.36
CA CYS A 13 9.54 8.59 13.16
C CYS A 13 8.82 9.90 12.79
N THR A 14 9.43 11.03 13.14
CA THR A 14 9.03 12.35 12.67
C THR A 14 9.32 12.44 11.17
N CYS A 15 8.29 12.29 10.34
CA CYS A 15 8.36 12.54 8.90
C CYS A 15 8.09 14.01 8.62
N GLU A 16 9.15 14.80 8.66
CA GLU A 16 9.14 16.20 8.23
C GLU A 16 9.33 16.23 6.70
N SER A 17 8.27 16.56 5.98
CA SER A 17 8.27 17.07 4.60
C SER A 17 8.99 16.24 3.50
N GLY A 18 8.20 15.57 2.67
CA GLY A 18 8.34 15.62 1.21
C GLY A 18 9.44 14.82 0.51
N GLU A 19 10.48 14.32 1.19
CA GLU A 19 11.52 13.52 0.53
C GLU A 19 11.69 12.16 1.21
N MET A 20 11.14 11.13 0.55
CA MET A 20 11.26 9.70 0.84
C MET A 20 10.95 9.32 2.29
N CYS A 21 9.67 9.02 2.56
CA CYS A 21 9.31 8.27 3.77
C CYS A 21 10.09 6.95 3.81
N ALA A 22 11.02 6.83 4.76
CA ALA A 22 11.81 5.61 4.99
C ALA A 22 10.99 4.51 5.71
N ASP A 23 9.78 4.85 6.15
CA ASP A 23 8.87 3.89 6.74
C ASP A 23 8.34 2.93 5.66
N ILE A 24 8.16 1.67 6.05
CA ILE A 24 7.68 0.58 5.20
C ILE A 24 6.40 -0.06 5.76
N ARG A 25 5.81 0.52 6.81
CA ARG A 25 4.47 0.14 7.28
C ARG A 25 3.43 0.29 6.15
N PRO A 26 2.27 -0.38 6.25
CA PRO A 26 1.22 -0.28 5.25
C PRO A 26 0.90 1.19 4.92
N GLY A 27 0.84 1.51 3.62
CA GLY A 27 0.62 2.88 3.15
C GLY A 27 1.88 3.71 2.92
N HIS A 28 3.07 3.25 3.29
CA HIS A 28 4.31 4.01 3.09
C HIS A 28 5.15 3.46 1.92
N GLY A 29 6.48 3.41 2.03
CA GLY A 29 7.36 2.87 0.99
C GLY A 29 7.11 1.39 0.73
N LEU A 30 7.18 0.96 -0.53
CA LEU A 30 7.05 -0.46 -0.90
C LEU A 30 8.40 -1.17 -0.76
N HIS A 31 8.49 -2.14 0.15
CA HIS A 31 9.72 -2.90 0.37
C HIS A 31 9.93 -4.00 -0.68
N ALA A 32 11.19 -4.24 -1.10
CA ALA A 32 11.49 -5.23 -2.15
C ALA A 32 11.08 -6.67 -1.79
N LEU A 33 11.22 -7.07 -0.51
CA LEU A 33 10.75 -8.38 -0.06
C LEU A 33 9.22 -8.49 -0.03
N GLN A 34 8.51 -7.40 0.32
CA GLN A 34 7.05 -7.35 0.32
C GLN A 34 6.52 -7.61 -1.09
N LEU A 35 7.09 -6.94 -2.11
CA LEU A 35 6.72 -7.16 -3.51
C LEU A 35 7.01 -8.59 -3.99
N ARG A 36 8.15 -9.17 -3.59
CA ARG A 36 8.50 -10.55 -3.92
C ARG A 36 7.52 -11.56 -3.33
N LEU A 37 7.13 -11.37 -2.07
CA LEU A 37 6.15 -12.24 -1.41
C LEU A 37 4.78 -12.15 -2.07
N ALA A 38 4.27 -10.94 -2.34
CA ALA A 38 3.01 -10.76 -3.06
C ALA A 38 3.01 -11.40 -4.46
N SER A 39 4.15 -11.33 -5.16
CA SER A 39 4.32 -11.98 -6.47
C SER A 39 4.36 -13.51 -6.37
N ALA A 40 4.86 -14.06 -5.25
CA ALA A 40 4.96 -15.49 -5.01
C ALA A 40 3.64 -16.13 -4.53
N THR A 41 2.64 -15.33 -4.16
CA THR A 41 1.31 -15.79 -3.71
C THR A 41 0.19 -15.30 -4.64
N PRO A 42 0.17 -15.74 -5.92
CA PRO A 42 -0.75 -15.23 -6.94
C PRO A 42 -2.23 -15.46 -6.61
N SER A 43 -2.56 -16.50 -5.85
CA SER A 43 -3.94 -16.83 -5.46
C SER A 43 -4.57 -15.87 -4.44
N LEU A 44 -3.79 -14.97 -3.85
CA LEU A 44 -4.25 -14.03 -2.82
C LEU A 44 -4.54 -12.62 -3.37
N TRP A 45 -4.33 -12.40 -4.67
CA TRP A 45 -4.74 -11.16 -5.32
C TRP A 45 -6.24 -11.12 -5.52
N ARG A 46 -6.85 -9.96 -5.24
CA ARG A 46 -8.26 -9.69 -5.49
C ARG A 46 -8.37 -8.53 -6.47
N ASP A 47 -9.07 -8.75 -7.58
CA ASP A 47 -9.30 -7.70 -8.56
C ASP A 47 -10.38 -6.71 -8.07
N ALA A 48 -10.19 -5.45 -8.41
CA ALA A 48 -11.06 -4.35 -8.08
C ALA A 48 -11.03 -3.26 -9.16
N LEU A 49 -11.99 -2.34 -9.10
CA LEU A 49 -12.02 -1.11 -9.90
C LEU A 49 -11.87 0.09 -8.98
N ILE A 50 -11.02 1.04 -9.36
CA ILE A 50 -10.97 2.33 -8.67
C ILE A 50 -12.27 3.08 -8.91
N VAL A 51 -12.87 3.63 -7.86
CA VAL A 51 -14.08 4.45 -7.92
C VAL A 51 -13.83 5.91 -7.56
N GLY A 52 -12.75 6.21 -6.84
CA GLY A 52 -12.37 7.57 -6.47
C GLY A 52 -10.92 7.67 -6.03
N VAL A 53 -10.32 8.84 -6.26
CA VAL A 53 -8.94 9.15 -5.85
C VAL A 53 -8.94 10.56 -5.27
N ARG A 54 -8.22 10.75 -4.17
CA ARG A 54 -8.15 12.00 -3.41
C ARG A 54 -6.68 12.43 -3.30
N ASP A 55 -6.47 13.74 -3.18
CA ASP A 55 -5.13 14.36 -3.10
C ASP A 55 -4.43 14.13 -1.75
N ASP A 56 -5.17 13.63 -0.75
CA ASP A 56 -4.66 13.20 0.55
C ASP A 56 -4.16 11.73 0.59
N GLY A 57 -4.05 11.10 -0.60
CA GLY A 57 -3.51 9.76 -0.78
C GLY A 57 -4.52 8.62 -0.61
N TRP A 58 -5.80 8.96 -0.37
CA TRP A 58 -6.87 7.96 -0.34
C TRP A 58 -7.36 7.58 -1.74
N VAL A 59 -7.57 6.29 -1.92
CA VAL A 59 -8.10 5.66 -3.13
C VAL A 59 -9.23 4.74 -2.72
N ASP A 60 -10.42 4.97 -3.27
CA ASP A 60 -11.56 4.10 -3.06
C ASP A 60 -11.64 3.10 -4.22
N ALA A 61 -11.86 1.83 -3.91
CA ALA A 61 -12.01 0.77 -4.88
C ALA A 61 -13.20 -0.13 -4.54
N VAL A 62 -13.73 -0.82 -5.55
CA VAL A 62 -14.77 -1.84 -5.38
C VAL A 62 -14.27 -3.14 -5.98
N ALA A 63 -14.15 -4.18 -5.16
CA ALA A 63 -13.78 -5.52 -5.58
C ALA A 63 -14.87 -6.13 -6.48
N LEU A 64 -14.52 -7.14 -7.28
CA LEU A 64 -15.48 -7.78 -8.21
C LEU A 64 -16.66 -8.48 -7.51
N ASP A 65 -16.52 -8.81 -6.22
CA ASP A 65 -17.61 -9.33 -5.39
C ASP A 65 -18.53 -8.24 -4.83
N GLY A 66 -18.31 -6.97 -5.18
CA GLY A 66 -19.05 -5.79 -4.73
C GLY A 66 -18.54 -5.19 -3.42
N THR A 67 -17.50 -5.76 -2.80
CA THR A 67 -16.93 -5.22 -1.56
C THR A 67 -16.23 -3.89 -1.80
N ALA A 68 -16.68 -2.82 -1.13
CA ALA A 68 -15.99 -1.54 -1.12
C ALA A 68 -14.74 -1.60 -0.21
N VAL A 69 -13.65 -1.00 -0.66
CA VAL A 69 -12.38 -0.93 0.06
C VAL A 69 -11.80 0.46 -0.09
N SER A 70 -11.48 1.12 1.02
CA SER A 70 -10.70 2.36 1.03
C SER A 70 -9.24 2.03 1.30
N LEU A 71 -8.37 2.53 0.43
CA LEU A 71 -6.92 2.30 0.44
C LEU A 71 -6.21 3.63 0.66
N TRP A 72 -5.16 3.63 1.45
CA TRP A 72 -4.35 4.82 1.67
C TRP A 72 -2.89 4.58 1.31
N ASN A 73 -2.28 5.55 0.64
CA ASN A 73 -0.84 5.69 0.51
C ASN A 73 -0.42 7.09 0.98
N HIS A 74 0.75 7.20 1.58
CA HIS A 74 1.30 8.47 2.04
C HIS A 74 1.63 9.44 0.90
N GLY A 75 2.02 8.89 -0.25
CA GLY A 75 2.19 9.65 -1.48
C GLY A 75 0.84 9.88 -2.16
N ASP A 76 0.73 11.03 -2.81
CA ASP A 76 -0.40 11.34 -3.68
C ASP A 76 -0.43 10.38 -4.89
N LEU A 77 -1.58 9.74 -5.10
CA LEU A 77 -1.80 8.78 -6.18
C LEU A 77 -2.67 9.33 -7.31
N THR A 78 -3.06 10.60 -7.30
CA THR A 78 -3.93 11.22 -8.31
C THR A 78 -3.37 11.15 -9.73
N ASP A 79 -2.05 11.25 -9.91
CA ASP A 79 -1.36 11.04 -11.19
C ASP A 79 -1.04 9.55 -11.49
N SER A 80 -1.25 8.69 -10.50
CA SER A 80 -0.81 7.29 -10.49
C SER A 80 -1.93 6.28 -10.60
N VAL A 81 -3.19 6.66 -10.43
CA VAL A 81 -4.36 5.81 -10.71
C VAL A 81 -5.54 6.71 -11.05
N VAL A 82 -6.50 6.21 -11.83
CA VAL A 82 -7.72 6.95 -12.17
C VAL A 82 -8.97 6.15 -11.88
N ALA A 83 -10.09 6.84 -11.64
CA ALA A 83 -11.39 6.19 -11.52
C ALA A 83 -11.73 5.38 -12.79
N GLY A 84 -12.26 4.17 -12.60
CA GLY A 84 -12.50 3.18 -13.64
C GLY A 84 -11.29 2.31 -13.97
N GLU A 85 -10.10 2.59 -13.43
CA GLU A 85 -8.91 1.77 -13.68
C GLU A 85 -9.05 0.39 -12.98
N PRO A 86 -8.85 -0.72 -13.72
CA PRO A 86 -8.75 -2.05 -13.12
C PRO A 86 -7.44 -2.18 -12.33
N VAL A 87 -7.55 -2.68 -11.11
CA VAL A 87 -6.44 -2.91 -10.20
C VAL A 87 -6.54 -4.28 -9.56
N SER A 88 -5.43 -4.76 -9.00
CA SER A 88 -5.42 -5.94 -8.15
C SER A 88 -4.84 -5.59 -6.78
N LEU A 89 -5.50 -6.02 -5.72
CA LEU A 89 -5.12 -5.79 -4.33
C LEU A 89 -4.64 -7.09 -3.69
N HIS A 90 -3.47 -7.06 -3.06
CA HIS A 90 -2.95 -8.15 -2.25
C HIS A 90 -3.00 -7.77 -0.76
N THR A 91 -4.13 -8.01 -0.10
CA THR A 91 -4.38 -7.56 1.28
C THR A 91 -3.40 -8.10 2.31
N ALA A 92 -2.94 -9.35 2.18
CA ALA A 92 -2.00 -9.95 3.12
C ALA A 92 -0.59 -9.30 3.11
N TYR A 93 -0.25 -8.60 2.02
CA TYR A 93 1.03 -7.89 1.89
C TYR A 93 0.83 -6.42 1.51
N ASN A 94 -0.39 -5.89 1.64
CA ASN A 94 -0.68 -4.47 1.45
C ASN A 94 -0.19 -3.91 0.10
N VAL A 95 -0.31 -4.67 -1.01
CA VAL A 95 0.15 -4.21 -2.33
C VAL A 95 -1.03 -3.93 -3.25
N LEU A 96 -1.07 -2.71 -3.80
CA LEU A 96 -1.93 -2.35 -4.92
C LEU A 96 -1.13 -2.45 -6.23
N ALA A 97 -1.66 -3.17 -7.19
CA ALA A 97 -1.14 -3.24 -8.56
C ALA A 97 -2.07 -2.50 -9.51
N ALA A 98 -1.53 -1.50 -10.21
CA ALA A 98 -2.20 -0.74 -11.26
C ALA A 98 -1.34 -0.79 -12.54
N GLY A 99 -1.66 -1.73 -13.44
CA GLY A 99 -0.79 -2.07 -14.56
C GLY A 99 0.59 -2.56 -14.10
N SER A 100 1.66 -1.87 -14.49
CA SER A 100 3.04 -2.14 -14.05
C SER A 100 3.42 -1.46 -12.72
N ARG A 101 2.60 -0.53 -12.24
CA ARG A 101 2.87 0.26 -11.02
C ARG A 101 2.50 -0.54 -9.78
N ARG A 102 3.25 -0.34 -8.69
CA ARG A 102 3.05 -1.04 -7.42
C ARG A 102 3.13 -0.06 -6.26
N PHE A 103 2.14 -0.10 -5.39
CA PHE A 103 2.04 0.78 -4.23
C PHE A 103 1.84 -0.05 -2.97
N ASN A 104 2.47 0.35 -1.87
CA ASN A 104 2.18 -0.19 -0.55
C ASN A 104 0.98 0.59 0.02
N VAL A 105 -0.13 -0.07 0.30
CA VAL A 105 -1.39 0.59 0.69
C VAL A 105 -1.89 0.07 2.03
N LEU A 106 -2.39 0.96 2.87
CA LEU A 106 -3.16 0.57 4.05
C LEU A 106 -4.62 0.40 3.64
N ALA A 107 -5.20 -0.78 3.84
CA ALA A 107 -6.64 -0.95 3.72
C ALA A 107 -7.33 -0.49 5.02
N ALA A 108 -8.23 0.47 4.91
CA ALA A 108 -9.17 0.81 5.97
C ALA A 108 -10.39 -0.11 5.88
N ALA A 109 -10.81 -0.61 7.04
CA ALA A 109 -12.03 -1.41 7.20
C ALA A 109 -13.28 -0.52 7.25
#